data_AF-A0A9P7EK52-F1
#
_entry.id   AF-A0A9P7EK52-F1
#
_cell.length_a   1.000
_cell.length_b   1.000
_cell.length_c   1.000
_cell.angle_alpha   90.00
_cell.angle_beta   90.00
_cell.angle_gamma   90.00
#
_symmetry.space_group_name_H-M   'P 1'
#
loop_
_entity.id
_entity.type
_entity.pdbx_description
1 polymer ?
#
loop_
_entity_poly.entity_id
_entity_poly.type
_entity_poly.pdbx_seq_one_letter_code
_entity_poly.pdbx_strand_id
1 'polypeptide(L)'
;MDVKSLVCHSALSPVHENHIVPHQAQPMGPAAHTTTTVLPLSSQQVSSPHLDFHAIPQQFIPSAKLGIALLGDERFEYDKTWVPEPLTIHLSKDIDRLCKEWESSNLLCVGGRGIPVKYWGEFYKRAKGVKTTAWDALRVEWGNWKFIAKECQHYPDTASFWHVFSDKNGKRFSYQQILNCITEQWTSAAAQDANNACMFFGGDLNHPLAQGAFHHAKGSKMYLLSKDDAVAKKWHELLTTQPDILSATQVL
;
A
#
# COMPACT_ATOMS: atom_id res chain seq x y z
N MET A 1 -29.82 13.72 17.68
CA MET A 1 -28.69 14.04 16.78
C MET A 1 -28.56 12.86 15.83
N ASP A 2 -29.12 13.00 14.63
CA ASP A 2 -29.18 11.94 13.63
C ASP A 2 -27.79 11.64 13.07
N VAL A 3 -27.30 10.43 13.32
CA VAL A 3 -26.14 9.86 12.62
C VAL A 3 -26.67 9.40 11.26
N LYS A 4 -26.70 10.30 10.29
CA LYS A 4 -26.92 9.92 8.89
C LYS A 4 -25.80 8.97 8.50
N SER A 5 -26.15 7.70 8.31
CA SER A 5 -25.32 6.67 7.70
C SER A 5 -24.74 7.24 6.41
N LEU A 6 -23.43 7.52 6.43
CA LEU A 6 -22.68 7.96 5.26
C LEU A 6 -22.35 6.68 4.48
N VAL A 7 -23.30 6.20 3.69
CA VAL A 7 -23.05 5.02 2.85
C VAL A 7 -22.09 5.43 1.74
N CYS A 8 -20.82 5.07 1.91
CA CYS A 8 -19.84 5.09 0.83
C CYS A 8 -20.25 4.02 -0.19
N HIS A 9 -21.03 4.40 -1.20
CA HIS A 9 -21.35 3.53 -2.33
C HIS A 9 -20.09 3.33 -3.16
N SER A 10 -19.42 2.20 -2.98
CA SER A 10 -18.42 1.73 -3.93
C SER A 10 -18.74 0.30 -4.31
N ALA A 11 -19.08 0.14 -5.58
CA ALA A 11 -19.26 -1.14 -6.22
C ALA A 11 -17.90 -1.82 -6.33
N LEU A 12 -17.63 -2.79 -5.47
CA LEU A 12 -16.67 -3.83 -5.78
C LEU A 12 -17.29 -4.67 -6.91
N SER A 13 -16.86 -4.41 -8.14
CA SER A 13 -16.95 -5.40 -9.22
C SER A 13 -15.61 -6.14 -9.33
N PRO A 14 -15.64 -7.46 -9.54
CA PRO A 14 -14.44 -8.28 -9.69
C PRO A 14 -13.84 -8.05 -11.08
N VAL A 15 -12.55 -7.69 -11.14
CA VAL A 15 -11.80 -7.68 -12.41
C VAL A 15 -11.34 -9.11 -12.70
N HIS A 16 -12.15 -9.85 -13.43
CA HIS A 16 -11.68 -10.94 -14.28
C HIS A 16 -12.58 -11.04 -15.51
N GLU A 17 -12.16 -10.39 -16.59
CA GLU A 17 -12.66 -10.74 -17.92
C GLU A 17 -11.51 -10.72 -18.91
N ASN A 18 -10.99 -11.94 -19.16
CA ASN A 18 -10.13 -12.24 -20.28
C ASN A 18 -10.92 -12.03 -21.57
N HIS A 19 -10.56 -11.03 -22.36
CA HIS A 19 -10.99 -10.96 -23.76
C HIS A 19 -9.82 -11.32 -24.67
N ILE A 20 -9.91 -12.52 -25.20
CA ILE A 20 -9.12 -13.07 -26.30
C ILE A 20 -9.48 -12.27 -27.56
N VAL A 21 -8.50 -11.59 -28.15
CA VAL A 21 -8.61 -11.03 -29.51
C VAL A 21 -8.01 -12.03 -30.49
N PRO A 22 -8.74 -12.49 -31.52
CA PRO A 22 -8.15 -13.30 -32.57
C PRO A 22 -7.40 -12.42 -33.57
N HIS A 23 -6.19 -12.87 -33.87
CA HIS A 23 -5.22 -12.32 -34.80
C HIS A 23 -5.48 -12.91 -36.20
N GLN A 24 -5.64 -12.08 -37.24
CA GLN A 24 -5.42 -12.36 -38.68
C GLN A 24 -5.77 -11.07 -39.46
N ALA A 25 -5.11 -10.59 -40.53
CA ALA A 25 -3.90 -10.93 -41.28
C ALA A 25 -3.52 -9.69 -42.13
N GLN A 26 -2.25 -9.58 -42.58
CA GLN A 26 -1.70 -8.53 -43.47
C GLN A 26 -2.06 -8.81 -44.96
N PRO A 27 -1.40 -8.27 -46.03
CA PRO A 27 -0.66 -7.02 -46.31
C PRO A 27 -1.03 -6.36 -47.69
N MET A 28 -0.43 -5.21 -48.02
CA MET A 28 0.01 -4.70 -49.37
C MET A 28 -0.09 -3.15 -49.37
N GLY A 29 1.00 -2.39 -49.51
CA GLY A 29 1.71 -2.15 -50.78
C GLY A 29 1.97 -0.63 -50.92
N PRO A 30 2.88 -0.17 -51.81
CA PRO A 30 3.91 0.80 -51.45
C PRO A 30 3.83 2.18 -52.14
N ALA A 31 4.85 2.99 -51.84
CA ALA A 31 5.39 4.16 -52.57
C ALA A 31 4.90 5.55 -52.16
N ALA A 32 5.81 6.39 -51.64
CA ALA A 32 6.44 7.44 -52.44
C ALA A 32 7.48 8.21 -51.61
N HIS A 33 8.51 8.63 -52.31
CA HIS A 33 9.74 9.26 -51.83
C HIS A 33 9.53 10.77 -51.76
N THR A 34 10.02 11.43 -50.71
CA THR A 34 10.53 12.80 -50.87
C THR A 34 11.66 13.05 -49.88
N THR A 35 12.85 13.17 -50.44
CA THR A 35 14.08 13.59 -49.79
C THR A 35 14.02 15.11 -49.62
N THR A 36 13.96 15.60 -48.39
CA THR A 36 14.25 17.01 -48.09
C THR A 36 15.34 17.08 -47.04
N THR A 37 16.56 17.30 -47.54
CA THR A 37 17.75 17.66 -46.79
C THR A 37 17.55 19.02 -46.13
N VAL A 38 17.51 19.03 -44.79
CA VAL A 38 17.62 20.27 -43.99
C VAL A 38 18.93 20.21 -43.22
N LEU A 39 19.74 21.25 -43.40
CA LEU A 39 21.04 21.45 -42.77
C LEU A 39 20.92 21.55 -41.23
N PRO A 40 21.98 21.18 -40.48
CA PRO A 40 21.94 21.09 -39.04
C PRO A 40 21.96 22.48 -38.39
N LEU A 41 20.95 22.77 -37.57
CA LEU A 41 20.95 23.90 -36.65
C LEU A 41 21.81 23.54 -35.43
N SER A 42 22.85 24.34 -35.22
CA SER A 42 23.75 24.26 -34.06
C SER A 42 22.95 24.39 -32.76
N SER A 43 22.74 23.26 -32.08
CA SER A 43 22.25 23.23 -30.71
C SER A 43 23.44 23.52 -29.77
N GLN A 44 23.49 24.74 -29.26
CA GLN A 44 24.32 25.08 -28.11
C GLN A 44 23.90 24.19 -26.93
N GLN A 45 24.80 23.31 -26.49
CA GLN A 45 24.70 22.68 -25.18
C GLN A 45 24.78 23.77 -24.12
N VAL A 46 23.63 24.21 -23.63
CA VAL A 46 23.53 24.82 -22.32
C VAL A 46 23.75 23.68 -21.34
N SER A 47 24.97 23.59 -20.82
CA SER A 47 25.29 22.74 -19.68
C SER A 47 24.33 23.08 -18.55
N SER A 48 23.29 22.26 -18.38
CA SER A 48 22.53 22.24 -17.14
C SER A 48 23.53 21.94 -16.02
N PRO A 49 23.46 22.63 -14.87
CA PRO A 49 24.21 22.21 -13.71
C PRO A 49 23.66 20.83 -13.35
N HIS A 50 24.40 19.79 -13.72
CA HIS A 50 24.26 18.49 -13.11
C HIS A 50 24.49 18.76 -11.63
N LEU A 51 23.40 18.78 -10.85
CA LEU A 51 23.51 18.68 -9.41
C LEU A 51 24.10 17.30 -9.20
N ASP A 52 25.43 17.25 -9.18
CA ASP A 52 26.19 16.16 -8.66
C ASP A 52 25.67 15.96 -7.24
N PHE A 53 24.79 14.96 -7.10
CA PHE A 53 24.62 14.27 -5.85
C PHE A 53 26.03 13.75 -5.54
N HIS A 54 26.79 14.54 -4.80
CA HIS A 54 28.04 14.12 -4.19
C HIS A 54 27.71 12.80 -3.50
N ALA A 55 28.12 11.69 -4.11
CA ALA A 55 28.14 10.40 -3.48
C ALA A 55 29.07 10.58 -2.28
N ILE A 56 28.46 10.77 -1.11
CA ILE A 56 29.18 10.83 0.15
C ILE A 56 30.02 9.56 0.20
N PRO A 57 31.35 9.65 0.39
CA PRO A 57 32.18 8.47 0.54
C PRO A 57 31.53 7.59 1.61
N GLN A 58 31.41 6.27 1.36
CA GLN A 58 30.99 5.31 2.39
C GLN A 58 31.98 5.39 3.55
N GLN A 59 31.74 6.34 4.45
CA GLN A 59 32.46 6.46 5.70
C GLN A 59 32.15 5.18 6.45
N PHE A 60 33.19 4.53 6.93
CA PHE A 60 33.07 3.33 7.73
C PHE A 60 32.23 3.67 8.98
N ILE A 61 30.94 3.35 8.96
CA ILE A 61 30.05 3.61 10.09
C ILE A 61 30.50 2.67 11.22
N PRO A 62 30.88 3.20 12.40
CA PRO A 62 31.28 2.35 13.51
C PRO A 62 30.15 1.37 13.86
N SER A 63 30.46 0.09 14.09
CA SER A 63 29.44 -0.95 14.34
C SER A 63 28.47 -0.60 15.47
N ALA A 64 28.91 0.17 16.47
CA ALA A 64 28.07 0.65 17.56
C ALA A 64 26.98 1.66 17.09
N LYS A 65 27.24 2.39 16.02
CA LYS A 65 26.33 3.41 15.42
C LYS A 65 25.61 2.90 14.19
N LEU A 66 25.99 1.74 13.65
CA LEU A 66 25.36 1.14 12.49
C LEU A 66 23.90 0.73 12.79
N GLY A 67 22.99 1.22 11.95
CA GLY A 67 21.61 0.79 11.82
C GLY A 67 21.37 0.13 10.47
N ILE A 68 20.41 -0.79 10.42
CA ILE A 68 19.99 -1.47 9.20
C ILE A 68 18.47 -1.34 9.08
N ALA A 69 18.02 -0.66 8.03
CA ALA A 69 16.62 -0.51 7.65
C ALA A 69 16.32 -1.37 6.41
N LEU A 70 15.12 -1.92 6.33
CA LEU A 70 14.63 -2.64 5.16
C LEU A 70 13.66 -1.75 4.38
N LEU A 71 14.06 -1.29 3.21
CA LEU A 71 13.29 -0.39 2.34
C LEU A 71 12.72 -1.19 1.17
N GLY A 72 11.70 -2.01 1.45
CA GLY A 72 11.24 -3.04 0.51
C GLY A 72 12.23 -4.20 0.50
N ASP A 73 12.75 -4.54 -0.67
CA ASP A 73 13.76 -5.60 -0.84
C ASP A 73 15.20 -5.08 -0.63
N GLU A 74 15.36 -3.79 -0.39
CA GLU A 74 16.66 -3.16 -0.22
C GLU A 74 17.07 -3.11 1.26
N ARG A 75 18.29 -3.58 1.54
CA ARG A 75 18.96 -3.38 2.83
C ARG A 75 19.71 -2.05 2.84
N PHE A 76 19.27 -1.11 3.66
CA PHE A 76 19.87 0.22 3.79
C PHE A 76 20.63 0.36 5.11
N GLU A 77 21.93 0.59 5.01
CA GLU A 77 22.84 0.80 6.15
C GLU A 77 22.98 2.29 6.43
N TYR A 78 22.86 2.69 7.71
CA TYR A 78 22.88 4.09 8.10
C TYR A 78 23.50 4.31 9.47
N ASP A 79 23.99 5.52 9.72
CA ASP A 79 24.41 5.94 11.07
C ASP A 79 23.17 6.36 11.86
N LYS A 80 22.92 5.66 12.97
CA LYS A 80 21.83 5.93 13.92
C LYS A 80 21.78 7.37 14.41
N THR A 81 22.92 8.06 14.48
CA THR A 81 23.00 9.45 14.91
C THR A 81 22.49 10.44 13.86
N TRP A 82 22.36 10.01 12.60
CA TRP A 82 21.83 10.84 11.52
C TRP A 82 20.30 10.83 11.42
N VAL A 83 19.62 10.03 12.24
CA VAL A 83 18.16 10.01 12.25
C VAL A 83 17.65 11.26 13.00
N PRO A 84 17.00 12.21 12.30
CA PRO A 84 16.48 13.41 12.94
C PRO A 84 15.37 13.05 13.93
N GLU A 85 15.05 13.98 14.84
CA GLU A 85 13.79 13.89 15.58
C GLU A 85 12.60 13.80 14.61
N PRO A 86 11.51 13.09 14.95
CA PRO A 86 10.33 13.08 14.12
C PRO A 86 9.88 14.51 13.87
N LEU A 87 9.67 14.83 12.60
CA LEU A 87 9.05 16.09 12.26
C LEU A 87 7.60 16.07 12.75
N THR A 88 7.16 17.17 13.36
CA THR A 88 5.75 17.42 13.66
C THR A 88 5.00 17.76 12.37
N ILE A 89 4.89 16.79 11.46
CA ILE A 89 4.12 16.90 10.22
C ILE A 89 2.72 16.33 10.44
N HIS A 90 1.70 17.04 9.96
CA HIS A 90 0.31 16.59 10.00
C HIS A 90 -0.19 16.36 8.58
N LEU A 91 0.18 15.23 7.99
CA LEU A 91 -0.29 14.82 6.66
C LEU A 91 -1.81 14.54 6.63
N SER A 92 -2.45 14.46 7.80
CA SER A 92 -3.90 14.36 7.95
C SER A 92 -4.69 15.52 7.33
N LYS A 93 -4.06 16.68 7.11
CA LYS A 93 -4.70 17.86 6.49
C LYS A 93 -4.66 17.87 4.97
N ASP A 94 -3.83 17.03 4.36
CA ASP A 94 -3.59 17.01 2.92
C ASP A 94 -3.38 15.56 2.46
N ILE A 95 -4.49 14.91 2.10
CA ILE A 95 -4.49 13.50 1.66
C ILE A 95 -3.76 13.32 0.34
N ASP A 96 -3.85 14.29 -0.57
CA ASP A 96 -3.12 14.24 -1.85
C ASP A 96 -1.61 14.19 -1.60
N ARG A 97 -1.12 15.06 -0.70
CA ARG A 97 0.27 15.02 -0.25
C ARG A 97 0.59 13.74 0.50
N LEU A 98 -0.28 13.25 1.38
CA LEU A 98 -0.07 12.00 2.09
C LEU A 98 0.20 10.85 1.12
N CYS A 99 -0.64 10.66 0.11
CA CYS A 99 -0.52 9.56 -0.83
C CYS A 99 0.76 9.67 -1.68
N LYS A 100 1.23 10.88 -1.97
CA LYS A 100 2.53 11.12 -2.62
C LYS A 100 3.72 10.80 -1.70
N GLU A 101 3.74 11.37 -0.49
CA GLU A 101 4.84 11.22 0.49
C GLU A 101 4.95 9.77 0.99
N TRP A 102 3.85 9.01 0.92
CA TRP A 102 3.86 7.59 1.24
C TRP A 102 4.79 6.78 0.32
N GLU A 103 4.80 7.10 -0.97
CA GLU A 103 5.65 6.42 -1.97
C GLU A 103 7.03 7.03 -2.09
N SER A 104 7.12 8.35 -2.07
CA SER A 104 8.36 9.10 -2.25
C SER A 104 8.34 10.32 -1.35
N SER A 105 9.27 10.38 -0.40
CA SER A 105 9.36 11.51 0.54
C SER A 105 10.79 11.93 0.79
N ASN A 106 10.96 13.24 0.96
CA ASN A 106 12.17 13.87 1.47
C ASN A 106 11.94 14.51 2.86
N LEU A 107 10.82 14.17 3.53
CA LEU A 107 10.51 14.70 4.85
C LEU A 107 11.44 14.10 5.92
N LEU A 108 11.76 12.82 5.80
CA LEU A 108 12.83 12.21 6.56
C LEU A 108 14.02 12.00 5.62
N CYS A 109 15.16 12.61 5.94
CA CYS A 109 16.41 12.38 5.22
C CYS A 109 17.44 11.74 6.16
N VAL A 110 17.99 10.60 5.77
CA VAL A 110 19.04 9.90 6.54
C VAL A 110 20.22 9.66 5.60
N GLY A 111 21.39 10.21 5.94
CA GLY A 111 22.58 10.10 5.10
C GLY A 111 22.40 10.68 3.69
N GLY A 112 21.62 11.76 3.56
CA GLY A 112 21.32 12.40 2.28
C GLY A 112 20.23 11.71 1.45
N ARG A 113 19.70 10.57 1.90
CA ARG A 113 18.61 9.86 1.23
C ARG A 113 17.25 10.21 1.83
N GLY A 114 16.31 10.61 0.97
CA GLY A 114 14.90 10.76 1.32
C GLY A 114 14.25 9.39 1.61
N ILE A 115 13.56 9.30 2.75
CA ILE A 115 12.90 8.09 3.23
C ILE A 115 11.38 8.26 3.12
N PRO A 116 10.72 7.49 2.23
CA PRO A 116 9.26 7.45 2.13
C PRO A 116 8.57 7.16 3.47
N VAL A 117 7.39 7.75 3.68
CA VAL A 117 6.65 7.64 4.95
C VAL A 117 6.35 6.19 5.33
N LYS A 118 6.14 5.31 4.33
CA LYS A 118 5.91 3.87 4.55
C LYS A 118 7.04 3.15 5.29
N TYR A 119 8.26 3.68 5.27
CA TYR A 119 9.44 3.08 5.91
C TYR A 119 9.85 3.73 7.24
N TRP A 120 9.15 4.76 7.70
CA TRP A 120 9.54 5.48 8.93
C TRP A 120 9.61 4.57 10.16
N GLY A 121 8.81 3.51 10.20
CA GLY A 121 8.88 2.50 11.25
C GLY A 121 10.24 1.79 11.37
N GLU A 122 11.02 1.69 10.29
CA GLU A 122 12.35 1.07 10.32
C GLU A 122 13.40 1.93 11.03
N PHE A 123 13.14 3.23 11.17
CA PHE A 123 14.06 4.20 11.78
C PHE A 123 13.66 4.58 13.20
N TYR A 124 12.36 4.64 13.49
CA TYR A 124 11.87 5.14 14.78
C TYR A 124 11.44 4.04 15.77
N LYS A 125 11.12 2.82 15.33
CA LYS A 125 10.67 1.77 16.26
C LYS A 125 11.74 1.46 17.30
N ARG A 126 11.30 1.33 18.56
CA ARG A 126 12.14 1.03 19.73
C ARG A 126 13.12 -0.15 19.55
N ALA A 127 12.71 -1.20 18.83
CA ALA A 127 13.55 -2.37 18.56
C ALA A 127 14.74 -2.09 17.62
N LYS A 128 14.69 -0.99 16.86
CA LYS A 128 15.72 -0.56 15.90
C LYS A 128 16.58 0.59 16.44
N GLY A 129 16.13 1.19 17.55
CA GLY A 129 16.88 2.15 18.35
C GLY A 129 16.89 3.57 17.75
N VAL A 130 17.29 4.51 18.62
CA VAL A 130 17.57 5.95 18.44
C VAL A 130 16.70 6.81 19.36
N LYS A 131 15.37 6.83 19.22
CA LYS A 131 14.48 7.73 20.01
C LYS A 131 13.16 7.06 20.38
N THR A 132 12.97 6.71 21.65
CA THR A 132 11.82 5.88 22.11
C THR A 132 10.50 6.64 22.16
N THR A 133 10.50 7.89 22.60
CA THR A 133 9.29 8.72 22.75
C THR A 133 8.72 9.19 21.42
N ALA A 134 9.60 9.40 20.45
CA ALA A 134 9.33 9.79 19.07
C ALA A 134 8.31 8.87 18.37
N TRP A 135 8.56 7.56 18.40
CA TRP A 135 7.68 6.59 17.75
C TRP A 135 6.34 6.48 18.45
N ASP A 136 6.30 6.53 19.78
CA ASP A 136 5.04 6.40 20.53
C ASP A 136 4.06 7.53 20.18
N ALA A 137 4.56 8.75 19.98
CA ALA A 137 3.75 9.88 19.53
C ALA A 137 3.29 9.72 18.06
N LEU A 138 4.15 9.20 17.20
CA LEU A 138 3.89 9.09 15.75
C LEU A 138 3.06 7.86 15.36
N ARG A 139 3.15 6.76 16.11
CA ARG A 139 2.66 5.43 15.71
C ARG A 139 1.18 5.42 15.33
N VAL A 140 0.36 6.14 16.10
CA VAL A 140 -1.09 6.20 15.87
C VAL A 140 -1.37 6.94 14.56
N GLU A 141 -0.76 8.11 14.37
CA GLU A 141 -0.95 8.90 13.15
C GLU A 141 -0.41 8.16 11.92
N TRP A 142 0.78 7.57 12.02
CA TRP A 142 1.37 6.74 10.99
C TRP A 142 0.51 5.53 10.63
N GLY A 143 -0.12 4.88 11.61
CA GLY A 143 -1.06 3.79 11.39
C GLY A 143 -2.23 4.24 10.53
N ASN A 144 -2.84 5.37 10.86
CA ASN A 144 -3.96 5.93 10.10
C ASN A 144 -3.53 6.39 8.69
N TRP A 145 -2.35 7.00 8.56
CA TRP A 145 -1.75 7.35 7.28
C TRP A 145 -1.57 6.13 6.40
N LYS A 146 -1.09 5.02 6.97
CA LYS A 146 -0.93 3.75 6.26
C LYS A 146 -2.24 3.24 5.70
N PHE A 147 -3.33 3.32 6.46
CA PHE A 147 -4.65 2.89 6.00
C PHE A 147 -5.11 3.69 4.78
N ILE A 148 -5.07 5.03 4.86
CA ILE A 148 -5.49 5.88 3.75
C ILE A 148 -4.57 5.74 2.55
N ALA A 149 -3.25 5.72 2.76
CA ALA A 149 -2.30 5.64 1.65
C ALA A 149 -2.39 4.30 0.91
N LYS A 150 -2.65 3.20 1.63
CA LYS A 150 -2.96 1.91 0.99
C LYS A 150 -4.27 1.97 0.19
N GLU A 151 -5.29 2.62 0.73
CA GLU A 151 -6.54 2.82 0.00
C GLU A 151 -6.32 3.63 -1.29
N CYS A 152 -5.53 4.71 -1.22
CA CYS A 152 -5.13 5.47 -2.41
C CYS A 152 -4.50 4.60 -3.50
N GLN A 153 -3.71 3.58 -3.15
CA GLN A 153 -3.06 2.68 -4.11
C GLN A 153 -4.05 1.79 -4.87
N HIS A 154 -5.29 1.64 -4.41
CA HIS A 154 -6.34 0.90 -5.14
C HIS A 154 -6.92 1.69 -6.31
N TYR A 155 -6.61 2.98 -6.40
CA TYR A 155 -7.09 3.86 -7.46
C TYR A 155 -5.94 4.23 -8.41
N PRO A 156 -6.22 4.39 -9.72
CA PRO A 156 -5.19 4.74 -10.69
C PRO A 156 -4.65 6.17 -10.51
N ASP A 157 -5.48 7.07 -9.97
CA ASP A 157 -5.13 8.46 -9.72
C ASP A 157 -5.93 9.04 -8.54
N THR A 158 -5.53 10.23 -8.08
CA THR A 158 -6.20 10.91 -6.96
C THR A 158 -7.61 11.39 -7.31
N ALA A 159 -7.92 11.67 -8.58
CA ALA A 159 -9.27 12.09 -8.97
C ALA A 159 -10.27 10.94 -8.79
N SER A 160 -9.87 9.72 -9.14
CA SER A 160 -10.64 8.48 -8.96
C SER A 160 -10.86 8.18 -7.48
N PHE A 161 -9.83 8.35 -6.64
CA PHE A 161 -9.97 8.27 -5.18
C PHE A 161 -11.00 9.30 -4.66
N TRP A 162 -10.88 10.56 -5.06
CA TRP A 162 -11.80 11.60 -4.60
C TRP A 162 -13.22 11.45 -5.14
N HIS A 163 -13.40 10.81 -6.29
CA HIS A 163 -14.73 10.48 -6.79
C HIS A 163 -15.49 9.58 -5.82
N VAL A 164 -14.81 8.60 -5.22
CA VAL A 164 -15.36 7.73 -4.19
C VAL A 164 -15.52 8.45 -2.84
N PHE A 165 -14.50 9.22 -2.44
CA PHE A 165 -14.46 9.88 -1.13
C PHE A 165 -14.93 11.35 -1.18
N SER A 166 -16.04 11.60 -1.88
CA SER A 166 -16.74 12.89 -1.89
C SER A 166 -18.24 12.71 -1.69
N ASP A 167 -18.90 13.74 -1.17
CA ASP A 167 -20.35 13.75 -1.11
C ASP A 167 -20.98 14.00 -2.49
N LYS A 168 -22.31 13.89 -2.55
CA LYS A 168 -23.10 14.13 -3.78
C LYS A 168 -22.93 15.52 -4.41
N ASN A 169 -22.39 16.49 -3.68
CA ASN A 169 -22.11 17.84 -4.18
C ASN A 169 -20.64 17.99 -4.62
N GLY A 170 -19.86 16.91 -4.63
CA GLY A 170 -18.43 16.91 -4.93
C GLY A 170 -17.56 17.43 -3.79
N LYS A 171 -18.10 17.61 -2.58
CA LYS A 171 -17.29 18.00 -1.43
C LYS A 171 -16.54 16.79 -0.91
N ARG A 172 -15.21 16.86 -0.98
CA ARG A 172 -14.29 15.85 -0.43
C ARG A 172 -14.57 15.57 1.04
N PHE A 173 -14.52 14.30 1.41
CA PHE A 173 -14.63 13.88 2.80
C PHE A 173 -13.42 14.34 3.62
N SER A 174 -13.68 14.60 4.91
CA SER A 174 -12.61 14.85 5.87
C SER A 174 -11.80 13.58 6.15
N TYR A 175 -10.59 13.76 6.67
CA TYR A 175 -9.70 12.68 7.10
C TYR A 175 -10.41 11.58 7.90
N GLN A 176 -11.20 11.96 8.91
CA GLN A 176 -11.91 11.01 9.77
C GLN A 176 -13.05 10.29 9.03
N GLN A 177 -13.75 10.99 8.14
CA GLN A 177 -14.80 10.36 7.33
C GLN A 177 -14.24 9.31 6.37
N ILE A 178 -13.07 9.58 5.77
CA ILE A 178 -12.35 8.62 4.93
C ILE A 178 -11.97 7.38 5.76
N LEU A 179 -11.34 7.58 6.92
CA LEU A 179 -10.98 6.46 7.81
C LEU A 179 -12.19 5.60 8.20
N ASN A 180 -13.31 6.25 8.53
CA ASN A 180 -14.53 5.54 8.89
C ASN A 180 -15.07 4.72 7.70
N CYS A 181 -15.15 5.32 6.51
CA CYS A 181 -15.59 4.58 5.31
C CYS A 181 -14.68 3.39 4.99
N ILE A 182 -13.36 3.57 5.02
CA ILE A 182 -12.41 2.46 4.79
C ILE A 182 -12.61 1.37 5.85
N THR A 183 -12.73 1.75 7.13
CA THR A 183 -12.93 0.80 8.22
C THR A 183 -14.23 0.01 8.07
N GLU A 184 -15.32 0.68 7.71
CA GLU A 184 -16.62 0.05 7.47
C GLU A 184 -16.56 -0.91 6.28
N GLN A 185 -15.94 -0.49 5.16
CA GLN A 185 -15.74 -1.34 3.99
C GLN A 185 -14.94 -2.60 4.32
N TRP A 186 -13.81 -2.44 5.02
CA TRP A 186 -12.95 -3.56 5.40
C TRP A 186 -13.63 -4.49 6.39
N THR A 187 -14.39 -3.95 7.34
CA THR A 187 -15.15 -4.75 8.31
C THR A 187 -16.26 -5.54 7.61
N SER A 188 -16.98 -4.90 6.68
CA SER A 188 -18.03 -5.57 5.91
C SER A 188 -17.47 -6.64 4.97
N ALA A 189 -16.34 -6.37 4.31
CA ALA A 189 -15.67 -7.34 3.46
C ALA A 189 -15.15 -8.52 4.28
N ALA A 190 -14.52 -8.27 5.43
CA ALA A 190 -14.08 -9.33 6.34
C ALA A 190 -15.25 -10.18 6.86
N ALA A 191 -16.38 -9.57 7.20
CA ALA A 191 -17.58 -10.30 7.60
C ALA A 191 -18.12 -11.17 6.45
N GLN A 192 -18.14 -10.66 5.22
CA GLN A 192 -18.54 -11.42 4.04
C GLN A 192 -17.59 -12.60 3.78
N ASP A 193 -16.28 -12.38 3.84
CA ASP A 193 -15.27 -13.42 3.64
C ASP A 193 -15.32 -14.47 4.74
N ALA A 194 -15.53 -14.07 6.00
CA ALA A 194 -15.71 -15.00 7.11
C ALA A 194 -16.97 -15.84 6.93
N ASN A 195 -18.07 -15.24 6.46
CA ASN A 195 -19.29 -15.96 6.13
C ASN A 195 -19.08 -16.93 4.95
N ASN A 196 -18.38 -16.50 3.90
CA ASN A 196 -18.05 -17.35 2.75
C ASN A 196 -17.22 -18.57 3.18
N ALA A 197 -16.20 -18.35 4.03
CA ALA A 197 -15.40 -19.43 4.60
C ALA A 197 -16.28 -20.40 5.41
N CYS A 198 -17.15 -19.86 6.27
CA CYS A 198 -18.06 -20.68 7.08
C CYS A 198 -18.98 -21.52 6.19
N MET A 199 -19.62 -20.91 5.18
CA MET A 199 -20.51 -21.60 4.24
C MET A 199 -19.77 -22.68 3.43
N PHE A 200 -18.54 -22.40 2.97
CA PHE A 200 -17.73 -23.36 2.22
C PHE A 200 -17.45 -24.63 3.03
N PHE A 201 -17.23 -24.49 4.34
CA PHE A 201 -17.02 -25.61 5.26
C PHE A 201 -18.32 -26.11 5.93
N GLY A 202 -19.48 -25.89 5.29
CA GLY A 202 -20.75 -26.44 5.75
C GLY A 202 -21.27 -25.83 7.06
N GLY A 203 -20.89 -24.58 7.36
CA GLY A 203 -21.24 -23.88 8.59
C GLY A 203 -20.31 -24.16 9.76
N ASP A 204 -19.22 -24.93 9.57
CA ASP A 204 -18.27 -25.28 10.62
C ASP A 204 -16.81 -25.00 10.23
N LEU A 205 -16.21 -23.98 10.82
CA LEU A 205 -14.79 -23.65 10.60
C LEU A 205 -13.81 -24.68 11.21
N ASN A 206 -14.30 -25.63 12.02
CA ASN A 206 -13.54 -26.77 12.52
C ASN A 206 -13.68 -28.02 11.62
N HIS A 207 -14.28 -27.89 10.44
CA HIS A 207 -14.43 -28.99 9.51
C HIS A 207 -13.07 -29.63 9.17
N PRO A 208 -12.96 -30.97 9.06
CA PRO A 208 -11.69 -31.65 8.77
C PRO A 208 -10.99 -31.15 7.50
N LEU A 209 -11.76 -30.73 6.48
CA LEU A 209 -11.22 -30.16 5.23
C LEU A 209 -10.54 -28.80 5.42
N ALA A 210 -10.87 -28.05 6.50
CA ALA A 210 -10.17 -26.82 6.83
C ALA A 210 -8.77 -27.08 7.40
N GLN A 211 -8.41 -28.34 7.71
CA GLN A 211 -7.08 -28.77 8.18
C GLN A 211 -6.54 -27.93 9.34
N GLY A 212 -7.44 -27.44 10.21
CA GLY A 212 -7.09 -26.60 11.33
C GLY A 212 -6.67 -25.16 10.98
N ALA A 213 -6.83 -24.70 9.74
CA ALA A 213 -6.42 -23.37 9.28
C ALA A 213 -7.00 -22.20 10.09
N PHE A 214 -8.22 -22.38 10.61
CA PHE A 214 -8.91 -21.40 11.45
C PHE A 214 -8.61 -21.56 12.94
N HIS A 215 -7.52 -22.22 13.33
CA HIS A 215 -7.08 -22.29 14.72
C HIS A 215 -5.89 -21.38 14.99
N HIS A 216 -5.79 -20.93 16.23
CA HIS A 216 -4.61 -20.30 16.76
C HIS A 216 -4.18 -20.95 18.07
N ALA A 217 -2.87 -21.06 18.27
CA ALA A 217 -2.31 -21.52 19.52
C ALA A 217 -2.22 -20.36 20.52
N LYS A 218 -2.62 -20.62 21.76
CA LYS A 218 -2.36 -19.73 22.90
C LYS A 218 -1.88 -20.58 24.08
N GLY A 219 -0.56 -20.61 24.27
CA GLY A 219 0.10 -21.58 25.15
C GLY A 219 0.05 -22.98 24.54
N SER A 220 -0.29 -24.00 25.34
CA SER A 220 -0.46 -25.39 24.89
C SER A 220 -1.85 -25.69 24.32
N LYS A 221 -2.74 -24.68 24.24
CA LYS A 221 -4.14 -24.85 23.83
C LYS A 221 -4.37 -24.29 22.43
N MET A 222 -5.17 -25.00 21.64
CA MET A 222 -5.67 -24.55 20.35
C MET A 222 -7.06 -23.94 20.51
N TYR A 223 -7.29 -22.81 19.87
CA TYR A 223 -8.55 -22.07 19.90
C TYR A 223 -9.02 -21.79 18.49
N LEU A 224 -10.30 -22.04 18.22
CA LEU A 224 -10.93 -21.64 16.96
C LEU A 224 -10.99 -20.12 16.87
N LEU A 225 -10.75 -19.58 15.67
CA LEU A 225 -10.90 -18.17 15.37
C LEU A 225 -12.39 -17.79 15.38
N SER A 226 -12.70 -16.68 16.03
CA SER A 226 -14.07 -16.20 16.20
C SER A 226 -14.31 -14.78 15.71
N LYS A 227 -13.25 -14.08 15.26
CA LYS A 227 -13.35 -12.72 14.74
C LYS A 227 -13.29 -12.75 13.21
N ASP A 228 -14.18 -12.00 12.58
CA ASP A 228 -14.31 -11.96 11.11
C ASP A 228 -13.01 -11.57 10.42
N ASP A 229 -12.27 -10.58 10.94
CA ASP A 229 -10.97 -10.16 10.39
C ASP A 229 -9.93 -11.28 10.41
N ALA A 230 -9.89 -12.05 11.49
CA ALA A 230 -8.98 -13.17 11.62
C ALA A 230 -9.38 -14.37 10.73
N VAL A 231 -10.69 -14.64 10.63
CA VAL A 231 -11.22 -15.70 9.76
C VAL A 231 -11.00 -15.34 8.29
N ALA A 232 -11.37 -14.13 7.86
CA ALA A 232 -11.16 -13.64 6.51
C ALA A 232 -9.69 -13.71 6.09
N LYS A 233 -8.76 -13.32 6.97
CA LYS A 233 -7.33 -13.46 6.69
C LYS A 233 -6.93 -14.90 6.43
N LYS A 234 -7.37 -15.85 7.27
CA LYS A 234 -7.10 -17.27 7.08
C LYS A 234 -7.77 -17.85 5.84
N TRP A 235 -8.93 -17.34 5.50
CA TRP A 235 -9.62 -17.69 4.27
C TRP A 235 -8.82 -17.29 3.03
N HIS A 236 -8.34 -16.05 2.96
CA HIS A 236 -7.46 -15.61 1.86
C HIS A 236 -6.14 -16.39 1.79
N GLU A 237 -5.52 -16.71 2.94
CA GLU A 237 -4.32 -17.56 2.99
C GLU A 237 -4.60 -18.96 2.42
N LEU A 238 -5.74 -19.56 2.75
CA LEU A 238 -6.17 -20.85 2.20
C LEU A 238 -6.39 -20.77 0.68
N LEU A 239 -7.12 -19.78 0.20
CA LEU A 239 -7.40 -19.59 -1.22
C LEU A 239 -6.11 -19.40 -2.05
N THR A 240 -5.12 -18.74 -1.48
CA THR A 240 -3.82 -18.53 -2.13
C THR A 240 -2.97 -19.81 -2.15
N THR A 241 -3.05 -20.61 -1.09
CA THR A 241 -2.17 -21.78 -0.89
C THR A 241 -2.78 -23.07 -1.47
N GLN A 242 -4.10 -23.14 -1.63
CA GLN A 242 -4.83 -24.32 -2.08
C GLN A 242 -5.70 -24.00 -3.31
N PRO A 243 -5.16 -24.16 -4.52
CA PRO A 243 -5.87 -23.86 -5.78
C PRO A 243 -7.18 -24.64 -5.95
N ASP A 244 -7.27 -25.83 -5.36
CA ASP A 244 -8.48 -26.67 -5.41
C ASP A 244 -9.65 -26.04 -4.64
N ILE A 245 -9.36 -25.41 -3.49
CA ILE A 245 -10.36 -24.67 -2.71
C ILE A 245 -10.80 -23.44 -3.50
N LEU A 246 -9.84 -22.70 -4.08
CA LEU A 246 -10.15 -21.54 -4.92
C LEU A 246 -11.06 -21.90 -6.10
N SER A 247 -10.76 -23.00 -6.80
CA SER A 247 -11.56 -23.48 -7.93
C SER A 247 -12.97 -23.90 -7.49
N ALA A 248 -13.10 -24.58 -6.34
CA ALA A 248 -14.40 -25.01 -5.81
C ALA A 248 -15.28 -23.82 -5.36
N THR A 249 -14.67 -22.73 -4.88
CA THR A 249 -15.40 -21.53 -4.46
C THR A 249 -15.97 -20.69 -5.61
N GLN A 250 -15.47 -20.85 -6.83
CA GLN A 250 -15.94 -20.12 -8.01
C GLN A 250 -17.18 -20.75 -8.68
N VAL A 251 -17.58 -21.94 -8.23
CA VAL A 251 -18.71 -22.72 -8.77
C VAL A 251 -19.98 -22.58 -7.90
N LEU A 252 -19.85 -21.95 -6.72
CA LEU A 252 -20.94 -21.63 -5.79
C LEU A 252 -21.39 -20.19 -5.95
#